data_AF-A0A3D5DW13-F1
#
_entry.id   AF-A0A3D5DW13-F1
#
_cell.length_a   1.000
_cell.length_b   1.000
_cell.length_c   1.000
_cell.angle_alpha   90.00
_cell.angle_beta   90.00
_cell.angle_gamma   90.00
#
_symmetry.space_group_name_H-M   'P 1'
#
loop_
_entity.id
_entity.type
_entity.pdbx_description
1 polymer ?
#
loop_
_entity_poly.entity_id
_entity_poly.type
_entity_poly.pdbx_seq_one_letter_code
_entity_poly.pdbx_strand_id
1 'polypeptide(L)'
;MGGATELEPGEVFAGRYEVQRELGAGDRKRTYLARDKRMDRLVAISLVKPEAVLTDPQGTEREAKVLGRIGSHPNIVSLFEYEMDGDGSLEYMISEYLSGGTLTAYLQTADQQKLDDILLLGRQLCRGLSHLHKHGLIHRDVSPDNVWLDERHVAHLGDFDSAIPVAGDDAPAADHNGLVRRSRGT
;
A
#
# COMPACT_ATOMS: atom_id res chain seq x y z
N MET A 1 6.15 -26.77 -5.90
CA MET A 1 6.18 -26.74 -4.42
C MET A 1 4.96 -25.94 -4.03
N GLY A 2 4.09 -26.45 -3.15
CA GLY A 2 2.87 -25.71 -2.79
C GLY A 2 3.25 -24.35 -2.21
N GLY A 3 2.68 -23.27 -2.77
CA GLY A 3 2.91 -21.91 -2.26
C GLY A 3 2.56 -21.85 -0.78
N ALA A 4 3.42 -21.19 0.00
CA ALA A 4 3.17 -21.01 1.43
C ALA A 4 1.93 -20.13 1.61
N THR A 5 0.87 -20.68 2.22
CA THR A 5 -0.36 -19.93 2.54
C THR A 5 -0.27 -19.26 3.91
N GLU A 6 0.66 -19.71 4.75
CA GLU A 6 0.92 -19.16 6.08
C GLU A 6 2.42 -19.20 6.35
N LEU A 7 2.90 -18.22 7.12
CA LEU A 7 4.29 -18.10 7.57
C LEU A 7 4.37 -18.19 9.08
N GLU A 8 5.41 -18.84 9.57
CA GLU A 8 5.63 -19.02 11.01
C GLU A 8 6.72 -18.10 11.56
N PRO A 9 6.62 -17.63 12.82
CA PRO A 9 7.71 -16.93 13.49
C PRO A 9 9.04 -17.68 13.42
N GLY A 10 10.11 -17.00 13.00
CA GLY A 10 11.45 -17.55 12.80
C GLY A 10 11.70 -18.13 11.41
N GLU A 11 10.67 -18.29 10.58
CA GLU A 11 10.85 -18.69 9.17
C GLU A 11 11.57 -17.61 8.37
N VAL A 12 12.44 -18.02 7.44
CA VAL A 12 13.06 -17.11 6.46
C VAL A 12 12.34 -17.25 5.12
N PHE A 13 11.32 -16.41 4.93
CA PHE A 13 10.54 -16.35 3.71
C PHE A 13 11.35 -15.75 2.55
N ALA A 14 11.18 -16.31 1.34
CA ALA A 14 11.91 -15.94 0.12
C ALA A 14 13.44 -15.84 0.29
N GLY A 15 14.01 -16.60 1.24
CA GLY A 15 15.43 -16.57 1.57
C GLY A 15 15.95 -15.24 2.13
N ARG A 16 15.08 -14.28 2.46
CA ARG A 16 15.46 -12.90 2.82
C ARG A 16 14.73 -12.37 4.05
N TYR A 17 13.46 -12.69 4.20
CA TYR A 17 12.59 -12.05 5.19
C TYR A 17 12.39 -12.96 6.39
N GLU A 18 12.99 -12.60 7.52
CA GLU A 18 12.82 -13.36 8.76
C GLU A 18 11.52 -12.94 9.44
N VAL A 19 10.54 -13.84 9.45
CA VAL A 19 9.19 -13.60 9.95
C VAL A 19 9.23 -13.50 11.48
N GLN A 20 8.62 -12.47 12.02
CA GLN A 20 8.55 -12.25 13.47
C GLN A 20 7.22 -12.67 14.06
N ARG A 21 6.12 -12.22 13.45
CA ARG A 21 4.75 -12.51 13.90
C ARG A 21 3.74 -12.09 12.84
N GLU A 22 2.53 -12.61 12.95
CA GLU A 22 1.39 -12.10 12.20
C GLU A 22 1.00 -10.68 12.70
N LEU A 23 0.64 -9.81 11.75
CA LEU A 23 0.05 -8.50 12.00
C LEU A 23 -1.48 -8.55 11.92
N GLY A 24 -2.01 -9.36 11.00
CA GLY A 24 -3.43 -9.67 10.90
C GLY A 24 -3.81 -10.30 9.57
N ALA A 25 -5.07 -10.69 9.45
CA ALA A 25 -5.65 -11.24 8.24
C ALA A 25 -6.84 -10.38 7.79
N GLY A 26 -6.72 -9.74 6.63
CA GLY A 26 -7.83 -9.08 5.94
C GLY A 26 -8.58 -10.05 5.03
N ASP A 27 -9.55 -9.56 4.27
CA ASP A 27 -10.36 -10.41 3.38
C ASP A 27 -9.52 -11.10 2.31
N ARG A 28 -8.58 -10.35 1.70
CA ARG A 28 -7.77 -10.83 0.57
C ARG A 28 -6.39 -11.35 0.96
N LYS A 29 -5.80 -10.80 2.03
CA LYS A 29 -4.38 -10.98 2.35
C LYS A 29 -4.17 -11.29 3.82
N ARG A 30 -3.12 -12.03 4.13
CA ARG A 30 -2.60 -12.21 5.48
C ARG A 30 -1.25 -11.52 5.58
N THR A 31 -1.10 -10.66 6.59
CA THR A 31 0.04 -9.77 6.71
C THR A 31 0.90 -10.15 7.92
N TYR A 32 2.21 -10.18 7.71
CA TYR A 32 3.22 -10.56 8.68
C TYR A 32 4.25 -9.45 8.87
N LEU A 33 4.75 -9.29 10.09
CA LEU A 33 5.93 -8.49 10.37
C LEU A 33 7.16 -9.35 10.11
N ALA A 34 8.12 -8.84 9.36
CA ALA A 34 9.39 -9.50 9.14
C ALA A 34 10.57 -8.53 9.18
N ARG A 35 11.76 -9.07 9.43
CA ARG A 35 13.03 -8.35 9.24
C ARG A 35 13.59 -8.69 7.86
N ASP A 36 13.75 -7.68 7.02
CA ASP A 36 14.54 -7.78 5.80
C ASP A 36 16.02 -7.90 6.17
N LYS A 37 16.57 -9.11 6.08
CA LYS A 37 17.96 -9.40 6.46
C LYS A 37 19.00 -8.74 5.56
N ARG A 38 18.59 -8.30 4.35
CA ARG A 38 19.50 -7.67 3.38
C ARG A 38 19.62 -6.17 3.63
N MET A 39 18.52 -5.49 3.92
CA MET A 39 18.48 -4.04 4.16
C MET A 39 18.50 -3.67 5.64
N ASP A 40 18.40 -4.65 6.53
CA ASP A 40 18.33 -4.49 7.98
C ASP A 40 17.20 -3.55 8.46
N ARG A 41 15.97 -3.83 8.00
CA ARG A 41 14.77 -3.07 8.37
C ARG A 41 13.57 -3.97 8.59
N LEU A 42 12.58 -3.46 9.33
CA LEU A 42 11.27 -4.12 9.45
C LEU A 42 10.41 -3.82 8.22
N VAL A 43 9.66 -4.83 7.78
CA VAL A 43 8.74 -4.76 6.64
C VAL A 43 7.45 -5.52 6.97
N ALA A 44 6.38 -5.16 6.26
CA ALA A 44 5.15 -5.95 6.23
C ALA A 44 5.17 -6.85 4.98
N ILE A 45 4.94 -8.15 5.18
CA ILE A 45 4.74 -9.15 4.11
C ILE A 45 3.26 -9.45 4.04
N SER A 46 2.61 -9.15 2.92
CA SER A 46 1.21 -9.54 2.69
C SER A 46 1.17 -10.69 1.70
N LEU A 47 0.79 -11.88 2.17
CA LEU A 47 0.51 -13.05 1.33
C LEU A 47 -0.95 -13.02 0.87
N VAL A 48 -1.18 -13.23 -0.42
CA VAL A 48 -2.53 -13.31 -0.97
C VAL A 48 -3.13 -14.68 -0.69
N LYS A 49 -4.36 -14.70 -0.18
CA LYS A 49 -5.07 -15.94 0.12
C LYS A 49 -5.47 -16.66 -1.17
N PRO A 50 -5.36 -18.00 -1.26
CA PRO A 50 -5.78 -18.74 -2.45
C PRO A 50 -7.22 -18.44 -2.88
N GLU A 51 -8.14 -18.27 -1.93
CA GLU A 51 -9.54 -17.96 -2.20
C GLU A 51 -9.72 -16.57 -2.83
N ALA A 52 -8.84 -15.63 -2.47
CA ALA A 52 -8.83 -14.28 -3.04
C ALA A 52 -8.35 -14.28 -4.49
N VAL A 53 -7.37 -15.13 -4.81
CA VAL A 53 -6.89 -15.34 -6.20
C VAL A 53 -8.01 -15.95 -7.05
N LEU A 54 -8.81 -16.88 -6.53
CA LEU A 54 -9.91 -17.49 -7.27
C LEU A 54 -11.05 -16.51 -7.57
N THR A 55 -11.33 -15.59 -6.65
CA THR A 55 -12.43 -14.62 -6.78
C THR A 55 -12.05 -13.39 -7.60
N ASP A 56 -10.83 -12.91 -7.44
CA ASP A 56 -10.29 -11.78 -8.20
C ASP A 56 -8.76 -11.92 -8.34
N PRO A 57 -8.31 -12.63 -9.40
CA PRO A 57 -6.89 -12.93 -9.63
C PRO A 57 -6.03 -11.69 -9.90
N GLN A 58 -6.64 -10.57 -10.29
CA GLN A 58 -5.91 -9.36 -10.69
C GLN A 58 -5.97 -8.26 -9.61
N GLY A 59 -6.68 -8.48 -8.51
CA GLY A 59 -6.86 -7.44 -7.48
C GLY A 59 -5.53 -6.94 -6.91
N THR A 60 -4.66 -7.86 -6.51
CA THR A 60 -3.36 -7.54 -5.92
C THR A 60 -2.41 -6.89 -6.94
N GLU A 61 -2.34 -7.43 -8.16
CA GLU A 61 -1.55 -6.83 -9.26
C GLU A 61 -2.03 -5.40 -9.56
N ARG A 62 -3.36 -5.16 -9.51
CA ARG A 62 -3.94 -3.82 -9.68
C ARG A 62 -3.52 -2.87 -8.56
N GLU A 63 -3.57 -3.30 -7.30
CA GLU A 63 -3.05 -2.49 -6.19
C GLU A 63 -1.57 -2.15 -6.40
N ALA A 64 -0.74 -3.14 -6.72
CA ALA A 64 0.69 -2.92 -6.95
C ALA A 64 0.94 -1.91 -8.08
N LYS A 65 0.19 -2.01 -9.19
CA LYS A 65 0.22 -1.05 -10.30
C LYS A 65 -0.24 0.35 -9.89
N VAL A 66 -1.27 0.46 -9.05
CA VAL A 66 -1.75 1.75 -8.52
C VAL A 66 -0.67 2.42 -7.69
N LEU A 67 -0.10 1.70 -6.71
CA LEU A 67 0.98 2.22 -5.86
C LEU A 67 2.23 2.58 -6.68
N GLY A 68 2.59 1.77 -7.66
CA GLY A 68 3.68 2.06 -8.60
C GLY A 68 3.42 3.29 -9.46
N ARG A 69 2.17 3.50 -9.92
CA ARG A 69 1.79 4.64 -10.78
C ARG A 69 1.78 5.96 -10.02
N ILE A 70 1.28 5.98 -8.78
CA ILE A 70 1.18 7.23 -8.01
C ILE A 70 2.50 7.61 -7.34
N GLY A 71 3.43 6.67 -7.19
CA GLY A 71 4.71 6.90 -6.55
C GLY A 71 4.59 7.20 -5.04
N SER A 72 5.73 7.51 -4.41
CA SER A 72 5.78 7.71 -2.96
C SER A 72 5.10 9.00 -2.51
N HIS A 73 4.40 8.92 -1.37
CA HIS A 73 3.80 10.06 -0.71
C HIS A 73 3.79 9.87 0.81
N PRO A 74 4.09 10.90 1.65
CA PRO A 74 4.17 10.77 3.12
C PRO A 74 2.88 10.36 3.84
N ASN A 75 1.78 10.16 3.12
CA ASN A 75 0.47 9.78 3.67
C ASN A 75 -0.17 8.63 2.89
N ILE A 76 0.65 7.84 2.20
CA ILE A 76 0.28 6.62 1.48
C ILE A 76 1.32 5.56 1.83
N VAL A 77 0.86 4.33 2.08
CA VAL A 77 1.75 3.19 2.35
C VAL A 77 2.68 2.97 1.16
N SER A 78 3.96 2.85 1.45
CA SER A 78 5.03 2.60 0.49
C SER A 78 5.11 1.10 0.19
N LEU A 79 4.90 0.75 -1.08
CA LEU A 79 5.19 -0.58 -1.61
C LEU A 79 6.67 -0.67 -1.99
N PHE A 80 7.37 -1.67 -1.47
CA PHE A 80 8.75 -1.94 -1.85
C PHE A 80 8.83 -2.96 -2.99
N GLU A 81 8.11 -4.07 -2.87
CA GLU A 81 8.19 -5.18 -3.82
C GLU A 81 6.80 -5.82 -4.00
N TYR A 82 6.53 -6.30 -5.21
CA TYR A 82 5.39 -7.15 -5.55
C TYR A 82 5.92 -8.30 -6.40
N GLU A 83 5.58 -9.52 -6.01
CA GLU A 83 6.09 -10.74 -6.64
C GLU A 83 4.95 -11.75 -6.78
N MET A 84 4.96 -12.47 -7.90
CA MET A 84 4.02 -13.54 -8.20
C MET A 84 4.76 -14.66 -8.93
N ASP A 85 4.63 -15.89 -8.42
CA ASP A 85 5.21 -17.06 -9.07
C ASP A 85 4.54 -17.32 -10.43
N GLY A 86 5.29 -17.91 -11.37
CA GLY A 86 4.80 -18.11 -12.74
C GLY A 86 3.56 -19.00 -12.88
N ASP A 87 3.29 -19.85 -11.88
CA ASP A 87 2.07 -20.67 -11.79
C ASP A 87 0.97 -20.03 -10.93
N GLY A 88 1.19 -18.83 -10.39
CA GLY A 88 0.27 -18.09 -9.53
C GLY A 88 0.05 -18.72 -8.15
N SER A 89 0.85 -19.72 -7.77
CA SER A 89 0.68 -20.43 -6.49
C SER A 89 1.10 -19.61 -5.28
N LEU A 90 1.94 -18.60 -5.49
CA LEU A 90 2.38 -17.65 -4.48
C LEU A 90 2.33 -16.24 -5.08
N GLU A 91 1.61 -15.35 -4.40
CA GLU A 91 1.54 -13.93 -4.71
C GLU A 91 1.71 -13.16 -3.40
N TYR A 92 2.63 -12.20 -3.38
CA TYR A 92 2.92 -11.42 -2.17
C TYR A 92 3.39 -10.00 -2.45
N MET A 93 3.22 -9.16 -1.44
CA MET A 93 3.67 -7.77 -1.41
C MET A 93 4.57 -7.54 -0.21
N ILE A 94 5.60 -6.72 -0.39
CA ILE A 94 6.47 -6.23 0.68
C ILE A 94 6.28 -4.72 0.79
N SER A 95 5.77 -4.25 1.91
CA SER A 95 5.51 -2.83 2.16
C SER A 95 6.22 -2.34 3.42
N GLU A 96 6.20 -1.03 3.62
CA GLU A 96 6.68 -0.44 4.86
C GLU A 96 5.88 -0.95 6.07
N TYR A 97 6.59 -1.19 7.18
CA TYR A 97 5.95 -1.53 8.43
C TYR A 97 5.63 -0.27 9.23
N LEU A 98 4.35 -0.07 9.50
CA LEU A 98 3.82 1.07 10.24
C LEU A 98 3.49 0.66 11.68
N SER A 99 4.41 0.98 12.59
CA SER A 99 4.42 0.42 13.95
C SER A 99 3.35 0.98 14.89
N GLY A 100 2.71 2.10 14.53
CA GLY A 100 1.60 2.71 15.27
C GLY A 100 0.26 1.98 15.11
N GLY A 101 0.19 0.96 14.24
CA GLY A 101 -1.02 0.17 14.04
C GLY A 101 -2.08 0.88 13.21
N THR A 102 -3.32 0.36 13.23
CA THR A 102 -4.43 0.94 12.47
C THR A 102 -5.05 2.13 13.17
N LEU A 103 -5.65 3.04 12.39
CA LEU A 103 -6.41 4.15 12.92
C LEU A 103 -7.63 3.66 13.72
N THR A 104 -8.23 2.52 13.36
CA THR A 104 -9.27 1.87 14.17
C THR A 104 -8.78 1.59 15.59
N ALA A 105 -7.63 0.91 15.73
CA ALA A 105 -7.07 0.57 17.04
C ALA A 105 -6.71 1.84 17.83
N TYR A 106 -6.17 2.85 17.15
CA TYR A 106 -5.94 4.16 17.75
C TYR A 106 -7.26 4.76 18.27
N LEU A 107 -8.28 4.92 17.44
CA LEU A 107 -9.56 5.54 17.79
C LEU A 107 -10.32 4.80 18.92
N GLN A 108 -10.13 3.49 19.08
CA GLN A 108 -10.72 2.74 20.21
C GLN A 108 -10.20 3.18 21.58
N THR A 109 -9.06 3.87 21.64
CA THR A 109 -8.52 4.48 22.87
C THR A 109 -9.07 5.89 23.17
N ALA A 110 -10.29 6.15 22.69
CA ALA A 110 -10.93 7.47 22.52
C ALA A 110 -10.77 8.47 23.67
N ASP A 111 -10.77 8.01 24.93
CA ASP A 111 -10.64 8.87 26.11
C ASP A 111 -9.28 9.61 26.19
N GLN A 112 -8.31 9.25 25.34
CA GLN A 112 -6.96 9.81 25.35
C GLN A 112 -6.69 10.82 24.21
N GLN A 113 -7.64 11.04 23.29
CA GLN A 113 -7.37 11.78 22.06
C GLN A 113 -7.88 13.22 22.12
N LYS A 114 -7.02 14.18 21.75
CA LYS A 114 -7.44 15.57 21.60
C LYS A 114 -8.03 15.77 20.21
N LEU A 115 -9.03 16.65 20.11
CA LEU A 115 -9.64 17.02 18.84
C LEU A 115 -8.59 17.47 17.79
N ASP A 116 -7.56 18.20 18.23
CA ASP A 116 -6.48 18.67 17.36
C ASP A 116 -5.70 17.52 16.70
N ASP A 117 -5.50 16.40 17.40
CA ASP A 117 -4.81 15.22 16.88
C ASP A 117 -5.67 14.56 15.80
N ILE A 118 -6.98 14.43 16.04
CA ILE A 118 -7.93 13.90 15.05
C ILE A 118 -7.98 14.77 13.80
N LEU A 119 -8.03 16.10 13.96
CA LEU A 119 -7.98 17.04 12.84
C LEU A 119 -6.65 17.00 12.08
N LEU A 120 -5.54 16.70 12.76
CA LEU A 120 -4.25 16.49 12.11
C LEU A 120 -4.25 15.23 11.24
N LEU A 121 -4.76 14.10 11.76
CA LEU A 121 -4.89 12.85 11.01
C LEU A 121 -5.81 13.01 9.79
N GLY A 122 -6.96 13.68 9.95
CA GLY A 122 -7.85 13.99 8.83
C GLY A 122 -7.17 14.80 7.73
N ARG A 123 -6.38 15.82 8.09
CA ARG A 123 -5.61 16.62 7.12
C ARG A 123 -4.55 15.79 6.38
N GLN A 124 -3.89 14.87 7.09
CA GLN A 124 -2.91 13.96 6.49
C GLN A 124 -3.58 13.02 5.47
N LEU A 125 -4.73 12.44 5.81
CA LEU A 125 -5.51 11.62 4.88
C LEU A 125 -5.96 12.40 3.65
N CYS A 126 -6.44 13.63 3.82
CA CYS A 126 -6.79 14.49 2.68
C CYS A 126 -5.59 14.76 1.76
N ARG A 127 -4.36 14.84 2.28
CA ARG A 127 -3.15 14.99 1.45
C ARG A 127 -2.88 13.73 0.63
N GLY A 128 -2.95 12.55 1.24
CA GLY A 128 -2.83 11.27 0.54
C GLY A 128 -3.89 11.10 -0.55
N LEU A 129 -5.15 11.38 -0.25
CA LEU A 129 -6.24 11.33 -1.23
C LEU A 129 -6.06 12.37 -2.35
N SER A 130 -5.60 13.59 -2.03
CA SER A 130 -5.30 14.59 -3.05
C SER A 130 -4.20 14.12 -4.00
N HIS A 131 -3.17 13.44 -3.49
CA HIS A 131 -2.11 12.84 -4.30
C HIS A 131 -2.66 11.75 -5.23
N LEU A 132 -3.47 10.83 -4.71
CA LEU A 132 -4.15 9.79 -5.50
C LEU A 132 -5.03 10.39 -6.61
N HIS A 133 -5.84 11.39 -6.27
CA HIS A 133 -6.77 12.03 -7.21
C HIS A 133 -6.06 12.79 -8.32
N LYS A 134 -4.89 13.40 -8.06
CA LYS A 134 -4.07 14.03 -9.09
C LYS A 134 -3.56 13.04 -10.16
N HIS A 135 -3.53 11.75 -9.83
CA HIS A 135 -3.19 10.69 -10.77
C HIS A 135 -4.43 10.10 -11.47
N GLY A 136 -5.60 10.72 -11.30
CA GLY A 136 -6.86 10.28 -11.90
C GLY A 136 -7.38 8.99 -11.32
N LEU A 137 -7.11 8.70 -10.03
CA LEU A 137 -7.52 7.48 -9.34
C LEU A 137 -8.44 7.81 -8.15
N ILE A 138 -9.40 6.93 -7.86
CA ILE A 138 -10.30 6.99 -6.70
C ILE A 138 -10.09 5.72 -5.87
N HIS A 139 -9.86 5.85 -4.56
CA HIS A 139 -9.60 4.72 -3.65
C HIS A 139 -10.80 3.79 -3.44
N ARG A 140 -12.00 4.38 -3.30
CA ARG A 140 -13.30 3.73 -3.02
C ARG A 140 -13.47 3.02 -1.68
N ASP A 141 -12.41 2.77 -0.94
CA ASP A 141 -12.47 2.09 0.37
C ASP A 141 -11.72 2.83 1.48
N VAL A 142 -12.09 4.10 1.69
CA VAL A 142 -11.48 4.91 2.76
C VAL A 142 -12.19 4.61 4.07
N SER A 143 -11.51 3.89 4.96
CA SER A 143 -11.97 3.53 6.30
C SER A 143 -10.82 3.64 7.32
N PRO A 144 -11.10 3.72 8.63
CA PRO A 144 -10.05 3.68 9.65
C PRO A 144 -9.24 2.38 9.67
N ASP A 145 -9.78 1.27 9.15
CA ASP A 145 -9.07 -0.01 9.05
C ASP A 145 -7.98 0.03 7.98
N ASN A 146 -8.18 0.84 6.93
CA ASN A 146 -7.24 1.03 5.82
C ASN A 146 -6.29 2.21 6.03
N VAL A 147 -6.26 2.78 7.23
CA VAL A 147 -5.33 3.85 7.62
C VAL A 147 -4.39 3.33 8.69
N TRP A 148 -3.10 3.45 8.42
CA TRP A 148 -2.03 2.99 9.29
C TRP A 148 -1.27 4.18 9.87
N LEU A 149 -0.76 4.04 11.09
CA LEU A 149 0.02 5.05 11.79
C LEU A 149 1.48 4.62 11.90
N ASP A 150 2.41 5.54 11.62
CA ASP A 150 3.83 5.34 11.95
C ASP A 150 4.09 5.56 13.46
N GLU A 151 5.34 5.39 13.89
CA GLU A 151 5.77 5.61 15.28
C GLU A 151 5.60 7.07 15.78
N ARG A 152 5.33 8.01 14.87
CA ARG A 152 5.07 9.42 15.16
C ARG A 152 3.59 9.78 14.99
N HIS A 153 2.71 8.78 14.86
CA HIS A 153 1.29 8.94 14.58
C HIS A 153 0.99 9.73 13.30
N VAL A 154 1.82 9.56 12.27
CA VAL A 154 1.53 10.05 10.92
C VAL A 154 0.67 9.02 10.18
N ALA A 155 -0.45 9.46 9.63
CA ALA A 155 -1.39 8.64 8.89
C ALA A 155 -0.89 8.31 7.47
N HIS A 156 -0.99 7.03 7.11
CA HIS A 156 -0.68 6.48 5.81
C HIS A 156 -1.89 5.69 5.31
N LEU A 157 -2.43 6.07 4.16
CA LEU A 157 -3.51 5.35 3.50
C LEU A 157 -2.97 4.09 2.80
N GLY A 158 -3.59 2.94 3.07
CA GLY A 158 -3.27 1.65 2.46
C GLY A 158 -4.52 0.99 1.85
N ASP A 159 -4.35 -0.23 1.34
CA ASP A 159 -5.38 -1.05 0.68
C ASP A 159 -6.01 -0.41 -0.56
N PHE A 160 -5.29 -0.48 -1.69
CA PHE A 160 -5.73 0.06 -2.97
C PHE A 160 -6.37 -1.00 -3.89
N ASP A 161 -6.75 -2.17 -3.37
CA ASP A 161 -7.33 -3.27 -4.18
C ASP A 161 -8.63 -2.83 -4.89
N SER A 162 -9.36 -1.90 -4.28
CA SER A 162 -10.60 -1.33 -4.82
C SER A 162 -10.41 -0.08 -5.69
N ALA A 163 -9.19 0.43 -5.86
CA ALA A 163 -8.97 1.69 -6.55
C ALA A 163 -9.29 1.60 -8.05
N ILE A 164 -9.88 2.67 -8.60
CA ILE A 164 -10.23 2.75 -10.02
C ILE A 164 -9.80 4.07 -10.66
N PRO A 165 -9.53 4.09 -11.97
CA PRO A 165 -9.44 5.33 -12.71
C PRO A 165 -10.76 6.12 -12.66
N VAL A 166 -10.65 7.44 -12.60
CA VAL A 166 -11.79 8.32 -12.85
C VAL A 166 -12.18 8.16 -14.32
N ALA A 167 -13.40 7.70 -14.59
CA ALA A 167 -13.92 7.61 -15.95
C ALA A 167 -14.08 9.04 -16.52
N GLY A 168 -13.20 9.43 -17.45
CA GLY A 168 -13.27 10.75 -18.10
C GLY A 168 -11.95 11.34 -18.58
N ASP A 169 -10.79 10.85 -18.13
CA ASP A 169 -9.48 11.38 -18.57
C ASP A 169 -8.63 10.30 -19.26
N ASP A 170 -8.56 10.38 -20.58
CA ASP A 170 -7.29 10.17 -21.29
C ASP A 170 -6.29 11.19 -20.70
N ALA A 171 -5.63 10.83 -19.60
CA ALA A 171 -4.59 11.69 -19.05
C ALA A 171 -3.52 11.89 -20.14
N PRO A 172 -3.18 13.14 -20.52
CA PRO A 172 -2.13 13.36 -21.50
C PRO A 172 -0.84 12.78 -20.93
N ALA A 173 -0.15 11.97 -21.73
CA ALA A 173 1.22 11.56 -21.44
C ALA A 173 2.01 12.83 -21.10
N ALA A 174 2.63 12.85 -19.92
CA ALA A 174 3.47 13.96 -19.50
C ALA A 174 4.54 14.21 -20.57
N ASP A 175 4.43 15.31 -21.31
CA ASP A 175 5.40 15.70 -22.31
C ASP A 175 6.59 16.38 -21.63
N HIS A 176 7.52 15.57 -21.14
CA HIS A 176 8.82 16.10 -20.76
C HIS A 176 9.62 16.42 -22.04
N ASN A 177 9.27 17.49 -22.76
CA ASN A 177 10.23 18.15 -23.65
C ASN A 177 9.83 19.58 -24.00
N GLY A 178 10.24 20.51 -23.14
CA GLY A 178 10.32 21.92 -23.51
C GLY A 178 11.37 22.14 -24.58
N LEU A 179 10.96 22.23 -25.85
CA LEU A 179 11.73 22.92 -26.87
C LEU A 179 10.83 23.57 -27.92
N VAL A 180 10.44 24.82 -27.64
CA VAL A 180 9.82 25.71 -28.62
C VAL A 180 10.86 26.04 -29.71
N ARG A 181 10.79 25.38 -30.86
CA ARG A 181 11.43 25.89 -32.08
C ARG A 181 10.55 26.98 -32.69
N ARG A 182 10.92 28.24 -32.48
CA ARG A 182 10.43 29.37 -33.29
C ARG A 182 11.04 29.28 -34.69
N SER A 183 10.25 28.96 -35.71
CA SER A 183 10.64 29.21 -37.11
C SER A 183 10.49 30.70 -37.40
N ARG A 184 11.63 31.34 -37.72
CA ARG A 184 11.66 32.65 -38.38
C ARG A 184 11.23 32.44 -39.83
N GLY A 185 10.50 33.41 -40.37
CA GLY A 185 9.92 33.36 -41.70
C GLY A 185 10.91 33.55 -42.85
N THR A 186 10.31 33.49 -44.03
CA THR A 186 10.64 34.22 -45.27
C THR A 186 9.34 34.51 -45.97
#